data_AF-A0A6I1FBT0-F1
#
_entry.id   AF-A0A6I1FBT0-F1
#
_cell.length_a   1.000
_cell.length_b   1.000
_cell.length_c   1.000
_cell.angle_alpha   90.00
_cell.angle_beta   90.00
_cell.angle_gamma   90.00
#
_symmetry.space_group_name_H-M   'P 1'
#
loop_
_entity.id
_entity.type
_entity.pdbx_description
1 polymer ?
#
loop_
_entity_poly.entity_id
_entity_poly.type
_entity_poly.pdbx_seq_one_letter_code
_entity_poly.pdbx_strand_id
1 'polypeptide(L)'
;MFEFLKRSSVGVSIAGILTFIALTVMMLNDVEASVSQIWLNMLGSIVIGIYFGTASMLFDIESWSLLKATSIHFVLSLFVYYPLAVYIGWIPLAAVPIILSFVTFTIIYCLFWFGTRLYLRKMERSINASIRK
;
A
#
# COMPACT_ATOMS: atom_id res chain seq x y z
N MET A 1 -4.72 -20.29 0.07
CA MET A 1 -5.95 -19.67 0.61
C MET A 1 -5.71 -18.99 1.96
N PHE A 2 -5.19 -19.69 2.97
CA PHE A 2 -4.97 -19.12 4.30
C PHE A 2 -4.03 -17.88 4.31
N GLU A 3 -2.89 -17.95 3.63
CA GLU A 3 -1.93 -16.83 3.60
C GLU A 3 -2.48 -15.58 2.91
N PHE A 4 -3.26 -15.77 1.85
CA PHE A 4 -3.97 -14.69 1.17
C PHE A 4 -4.94 -13.97 2.14
N LEU A 5 -5.75 -14.74 2.88
CA LEU A 5 -6.71 -14.19 3.85
C LEU A 5 -6.00 -13.45 4.98
N LYS A 6 -4.90 -14.00 5.50
CA LYS A 6 -4.09 -13.38 6.54
C LYS A 6 -3.51 -12.04 6.09
N ARG A 7 -2.93 -11.97 4.89
CA ARG A 7 -2.33 -10.71 4.40
C ARG A 7 -3.40 -9.68 4.05
N SER A 8 -4.53 -10.14 3.52
CA SER A 8 -5.70 -9.30 3.28
C SER A 8 -6.22 -8.70 4.59
N SER A 9 -6.36 -9.50 5.65
CA SER A 9 -6.87 -9.02 6.93
C SER A 9 -5.96 -7.98 7.58
N VAL A 10 -4.64 -8.17 7.53
CA VAL A 10 -3.68 -7.14 7.97
C VAL A 10 -3.86 -5.83 7.20
N GLY A 11 -4.01 -5.92 5.87
CA GLY A 11 -4.28 -4.77 5.02
C GLY A 11 -5.57 -4.04 5.39
N VAL A 12 -6.66 -4.78 5.61
CA VAL A 12 -7.95 -4.23 6.06
C VAL A 12 -7.83 -3.58 7.44
N SER A 13 -7.12 -4.19 8.38
CA SER A 13 -6.91 -3.62 9.71
C SER A 13 -6.16 -2.30 9.65
N ILE A 14 -5.08 -2.21 8.87
CA ILE A 14 -4.33 -0.95 8.68
C ILE A 14 -5.22 0.11 8.03
N ALA A 15 -5.97 -0.25 6.99
CA ALA A 15 -6.91 0.66 6.34
C ALA A 15 -7.95 1.19 7.34
N GLY A 16 -8.56 0.32 8.14
CA GLY A 16 -9.54 0.70 9.16
C GLY A 16 -8.97 1.64 10.22
N ILE A 17 -7.74 1.39 10.70
CA ILE A 17 -7.06 2.28 11.65
C ILE A 17 -6.81 3.66 11.03
N LEU A 18 -6.29 3.72 9.80
CA LEU A 18 -6.01 4.99 9.12
C LEU A 18 -7.30 5.78 8.84
N THR A 19 -8.35 5.12 8.36
CA THR A 19 -9.66 5.75 8.15
C THR A 19 -10.24 6.25 9.47
N PHE A 20 -10.13 5.49 10.57
CA PHE A 20 -10.62 5.92 11.87
C PHE A 20 -9.86 7.15 12.41
N ILE A 21 -8.54 7.19 12.24
CA ILE A 21 -7.73 8.38 12.58
C ILE A 21 -8.20 9.58 11.76
N ALA A 22 -8.38 9.43 10.45
CA ALA A 22 -8.86 10.51 9.59
C ALA A 22 -10.26 11.01 10.02
N LEU A 23 -11.19 10.11 10.32
CA LEU A 23 -12.52 10.45 10.81
C LEU A 23 -12.48 11.13 12.18
N THR A 24 -11.55 10.73 13.05
CA THR A 24 -11.34 11.38 14.35
C THR A 24 -10.87 12.82 14.15
N VAL A 25 -9.93 13.07 13.25
CA VAL A 25 -9.48 14.43 12.92
C VAL A 25 -10.63 15.26 12.36
N MET A 26 -11.42 14.71 11.43
CA MET A 26 -12.59 15.40 10.88
C MET A 26 -13.61 15.76 11.97
N MET A 27 -13.91 14.81 12.85
CA MET A 27 -14.84 14.99 13.97
C MET A 27 -14.38 16.07 14.95
N LEU A 28 -13.08 16.11 15.29
CA LEU A 28 -12.51 17.12 16.17
C LEU A 28 -12.43 18.53 15.58
N ASN A 29 -12.57 18.66 14.25
CA ASN A 29 -12.53 19.94 13.53
C ASN A 29 -13.91 20.31 12.94
N ASP A 30 -14.98 19.64 13.38
CA ASP A 30 -16.36 19.86 12.92
C ASP A 30 -16.52 19.81 11.40
N VAL A 31 -15.72 18.95 10.73
CA VAL A 31 -15.78 18.78 9.28
C VAL A 31 -16.96 17.90 8.91
N GLU A 32 -17.97 18.49 8.29
CA GLU A 32 -19.12 17.75 7.76
C GLU A 32 -18.78 17.04 6.45
N ALA A 33 -19.10 15.74 6.38
CA ALA A 33 -18.99 14.95 5.16
C ALA A 33 -20.19 14.01 5.02
N SER A 34 -20.65 13.82 3.79
CA SER A 34 -21.76 12.90 3.53
C SER A 34 -21.38 11.45 3.85
N VAL A 35 -22.35 10.65 4.31
CA VAL A 35 -22.16 9.21 4.54
C VAL A 35 -21.63 8.50 3.29
N SER A 36 -22.13 8.89 2.10
CA SER A 36 -21.67 8.35 0.82
C SER A 36 -20.17 8.60 0.57
N GLN A 37 -19.68 9.80 0.91
CA GLN A 37 -18.26 10.14 0.73
C GLN A 37 -17.37 9.37 1.70
N ILE A 38 -17.78 9.25 2.96
CA ILE A 38 -17.07 8.46 3.97
C ILE A 38 -17.01 7.00 3.53
N TRP A 39 -18.14 6.44 3.10
CA TRP A 39 -18.23 5.06 2.64
C TRP A 39 -17.33 4.78 1.43
N LEU A 40 -17.33 5.67 0.44
CA LEU A 40 -16.51 5.51 -0.77
C LEU A 40 -15.01 5.56 -0.45
N ASN A 41 -14.59 6.48 0.43
CA ASN A 41 -13.21 6.57 0.88
C ASN A 41 -12.79 5.32 1.68
N MET A 42 -13.65 4.84 2.58
CA MET A 42 -13.40 3.61 3.34
C MET A 42 -13.27 2.40 2.42
N LEU A 43 -14.15 2.26 1.42
CA LEU A 43 -14.07 1.20 0.41
C LEU A 43 -12.73 1.27 -0.33
N GLY A 44 -12.32 2.46 -0.78
CA GLY A 44 -11.03 2.66 -1.42
C GLY A 44 -9.85 2.23 -0.57
N SER A 45 -9.82 2.69 0.69
CA SER A 45 -8.77 2.33 1.64
C SER A 45 -8.70 0.82 1.88
N ILE A 46 -9.86 0.14 2.01
CA ILE A 46 -9.94 -1.32 2.16
C ILE A 46 -9.39 -2.04 0.92
N VAL A 47 -9.80 -1.63 -0.28
CA VAL A 47 -9.33 -2.23 -1.54
C VAL A 47 -7.82 -2.09 -1.67
N ILE A 48 -7.27 -0.90 -1.40
CA ILE A 48 -5.82 -0.66 -1.41
C ILE A 48 -5.11 -1.50 -0.33
N GLY A 49 -5.67 -1.58 0.88
CA GLY A 49 -5.12 -2.39 1.96
C GLY A 49 -5.02 -3.87 1.58
N ILE A 50 -6.10 -4.45 1.05
CA ILE A 50 -6.14 -5.84 0.58
C ILE A 50 -5.12 -6.04 -0.56
N TYR A 51 -5.07 -5.12 -1.52
CA TYR A 51 -4.12 -5.19 -2.63
C TYR A 51 -2.68 -5.23 -2.13
N PHE A 52 -2.23 -4.25 -1.34
CA PHE A 52 -0.83 -4.23 -0.91
C PHE A 52 -0.49 -5.40 0.05
N GLY A 53 -1.45 -5.83 0.86
CA GLY A 53 -1.31 -7.04 1.66
C GLY A 53 -1.01 -8.25 0.77
N THR A 54 -1.82 -8.48 -0.26
CA THR A 54 -1.73 -9.67 -1.12
C THR A 54 -0.64 -9.58 -2.19
N ALA A 55 -0.37 -8.39 -2.72
CA ALA A 55 0.68 -8.15 -3.71
C ALA A 55 2.09 -8.46 -3.16
N SER A 56 2.28 -8.40 -1.83
CA SER A 56 3.52 -8.86 -1.20
C SER A 56 3.86 -10.33 -1.50
N MET A 57 2.88 -11.16 -1.86
CA MET A 57 3.09 -12.57 -2.24
C MET A 57 3.93 -12.72 -3.52
N LEU A 58 4.04 -11.67 -4.34
CA LEU A 58 4.92 -11.66 -5.52
C LEU A 58 6.40 -11.88 -5.14
N PHE A 59 6.78 -11.51 -3.91
CA PHE A 59 8.14 -11.68 -3.40
C PHE A 59 8.40 -13.08 -2.83
N ASP A 60 7.37 -13.91 -2.66
CA ASP A 60 7.50 -15.29 -2.19
C ASP A 60 7.73 -16.29 -3.34
N ILE A 61 7.67 -15.82 -4.60
CA ILE A 61 7.88 -16.68 -5.77
C ILE A 61 9.39 -16.95 -5.95
N GLU A 62 9.86 -18.10 -5.48
CA GLU A 62 11.29 -18.48 -5.47
C GLU A 62 11.97 -18.41 -6.85
N SER A 63 11.23 -18.71 -7.92
CA SER A 63 11.77 -18.67 -9.30
C SER A 63 11.99 -17.25 -9.84
N TRP A 64 11.50 -16.21 -9.16
CA TRP A 64 11.60 -14.84 -9.63
C TRP A 64 12.82 -14.15 -9.03
N SER A 65 13.53 -13.37 -9.86
CA SER A 65 14.52 -12.44 -9.34
C SER A 65 13.83 -11.31 -8.57
N LEU A 66 14.54 -10.74 -7.59
CA LEU A 66 14.03 -9.59 -6.82
C LEU A 66 13.64 -8.41 -7.72
N LEU A 67 14.41 -8.17 -8.79
CA LEU A 67 14.11 -7.13 -9.77
C LEU A 67 12.78 -7.42 -10.47
N LYS A 68 12.58 -8.65 -10.96
CA LYS A 68 11.33 -9.06 -11.61
C LYS A 68 10.12 -8.87 -10.68
N ALA A 69 10.21 -9.36 -9.44
CA ALA A 69 9.14 -9.21 -8.45
C ALA A 69 8.84 -7.72 -8.17
N THR A 70 9.89 -6.90 -7.95
CA THR A 70 9.74 -5.46 -7.69
C THR A 70 9.11 -4.72 -8.87
N SER A 71 9.54 -5.01 -10.10
CA SER A 71 9.00 -4.37 -11.32
C SER A 71 7.53 -4.72 -11.53
N ILE A 72 7.17 -6.00 -11.39
CA ILE A 72 5.77 -6.44 -11.53
C ILE A 72 4.91 -5.85 -10.42
N HIS A 73 5.38 -5.87 -9.17
CA HIS A 73 4.68 -5.27 -8.05
C HIS A 73 4.45 -3.76 -8.26
N PHE A 74 5.46 -3.02 -8.72
CA PHE A 74 5.33 -1.59 -8.99
C PHE A 74 4.28 -1.31 -10.09
N VAL A 75 4.38 -2.01 -11.22
CA VAL A 75 3.46 -1.84 -12.35
C VAL A 75 2.02 -2.18 -11.96
N LEU A 76 1.80 -3.31 -11.29
CA LEU A 76 0.47 -3.68 -10.78
C LEU A 76 -0.07 -2.66 -9.79
N SER A 77 0.79 -2.07 -8.96
CA SER A 77 0.37 -1.07 -7.98
C SER A 77 -0.16 0.18 -8.66
N LEU A 78 0.46 0.61 -9.77
CA LEU A 78 -0.06 1.70 -10.59
C LEU A 78 -1.41 1.33 -11.20
N PHE A 79 -1.53 0.15 -11.81
CA PHE A 79 -2.77 -0.28 -12.47
C PHE A 79 -3.94 -0.48 -11.51
N VAL A 80 -3.69 -0.79 -10.24
CA VAL A 80 -4.75 -0.88 -9.21
C VAL A 80 -5.05 0.49 -8.61
N TYR A 81 -4.01 1.25 -8.26
CA TYR A 81 -4.18 2.53 -7.58
C TYR A 81 -4.84 3.59 -8.45
N TYR A 82 -4.39 3.77 -9.71
CA TYR A 82 -4.86 4.89 -10.54
C TYR A 82 -6.33 4.81 -10.92
N PRO A 83 -6.86 3.69 -11.44
CA PRO A 83 -8.28 3.58 -11.73
C PRO A 83 -9.15 3.80 -10.48
N LEU A 84 -8.73 3.26 -9.34
CA LEU A 84 -9.44 3.44 -8.07
C LEU A 84 -9.39 4.89 -7.58
N ALA A 85 -8.22 5.52 -7.61
CA ALA A 85 -8.03 6.89 -7.16
C ALA A 85 -8.81 7.90 -8.02
N VAL A 86 -8.89 7.68 -9.33
CA VAL A 86 -9.75 8.46 -10.23
C VAL A 86 -11.22 8.22 -9.93
N TYR A 87 -11.63 6.95 -9.78
CA TYR A 87 -13.03 6.59 -9.51
C TYR A 87 -13.56 7.18 -8.19
N ILE A 88 -12.75 7.16 -7.14
CA ILE A 88 -13.12 7.70 -5.83
C ILE A 88 -13.01 9.24 -5.81
N GLY A 89 -12.25 9.83 -6.74
CA GLY A 89 -12.01 11.26 -6.80
C GLY A 89 -10.82 11.74 -5.96
N TRP A 90 -9.91 10.85 -5.56
CA TRP A 90 -8.65 11.22 -4.90
C TRP A 90 -7.71 11.99 -5.82
N ILE A 91 -7.74 11.66 -7.12
CA ILE A 91 -6.92 12.31 -8.14
C ILE A 91 -7.85 12.86 -9.22
N PRO A 92 -7.86 14.19 -9.45
CA PRO A 92 -8.57 14.77 -10.59
C PRO A 92 -8.06 14.21 -11.92
N LEU A 93 -8.97 13.93 -12.86
CA LEU A 93 -8.63 13.41 -14.19
C LEU A 93 -8.08 14.54 -15.09
N ALA A 94 -6.89 15.03 -14.74
CA ALA A 94 -6.16 16.06 -15.47
C ALA A 94 -4.66 15.74 -15.48
N ALA A 95 -3.96 16.20 -16.52
CA ALA A 95 -2.55 15.84 -16.75
C ALA A 95 -1.64 16.19 -15.57
N VAL A 96 -1.74 17.41 -15.04
CA VAL A 96 -0.86 17.89 -13.96
C VAL A 96 -1.07 17.09 -12.65
N PRO A 97 -2.30 16.93 -12.12
CA PRO A 97 -2.53 16.09 -10.93
C PRO A 97 -2.07 14.64 -11.11
N ILE A 98 -2.29 14.04 -12.29
CA ILE A 98 -1.84 12.67 -12.57
C ILE A 98 -0.31 12.59 -12.53
N ILE A 99 0.40 13.50 -13.18
CA ILE A 99 1.88 13.50 -13.18
C ILE A 99 2.42 13.73 -11.77
N LEU A 100 1.88 14.68 -11.03
CA LEU A 100 2.30 14.95 -9.64
C LEU A 100 2.07 13.73 -8.76
N SER A 101 0.88 13.12 -8.84
CA SER A 101 0.58 11.91 -8.09
C SER A 101 1.52 10.76 -8.45
N PHE A 102 1.96 10.65 -9.71
CA PHE A 102 2.85 9.58 -10.17
C PHE A 102 4.25 9.74 -9.59
N VAL A 103 4.75 10.97 -9.60
CA VAL A 103 6.04 11.30 -8.99
C VAL A 103 5.98 11.03 -7.48
N THR A 104 4.93 11.51 -6.79
CA THR A 104 4.75 11.28 -5.36
C THR A 104 4.63 9.79 -5.02
N PHE A 105 3.81 9.05 -5.76
CA PHE A 105 3.65 7.60 -5.60
C PHE A 105 5.00 6.88 -5.76
N THR A 106 5.76 7.23 -6.81
CA THR A 106 7.06 6.63 -7.09
C THR A 106 8.07 6.91 -5.97
N ILE A 107 8.11 8.14 -5.46
CA ILE A 107 9.00 8.50 -4.34
C ILE A 107 8.64 7.69 -3.09
N ILE A 108 7.36 7.66 -2.70
CA ILE A 108 6.88 6.93 -1.53
C ILE A 108 7.20 5.43 -1.68
N TYR A 109 6.93 4.85 -2.85
CA TYR A 109 7.23 3.47 -3.16
C TYR A 109 8.72 3.16 -2.98
N CYS A 110 9.60 4.00 -3.53
CA CYS A 110 11.05 3.85 -3.38
C CYS A 110 11.50 3.93 -1.92
N LEU A 111 10.91 4.82 -1.10
CA LEU A 111 11.21 4.92 0.33
C LEU A 111 10.83 3.63 1.07
N PHE A 112 9.62 3.10 0.84
CA PHE A 112 9.19 1.85 1.44
C PHE A 112 10.06 0.67 1.00
N TRP A 113 10.35 0.57 -0.30
CA TRP A 113 11.19 -0.49 -0.83
C TRP A 113 12.60 -0.45 -0.23
N PHE A 114 13.22 0.73 -0.17
CA PHE A 114 14.56 0.88 0.39
C PHE A 114 14.57 0.59 1.89
N GLY A 115 13.59 1.12 2.64
CA GLY A 115 13.44 0.85 4.07
C GLY A 115 13.29 -0.64 4.38
N THR A 116 12.37 -1.32 3.69
CA THR A 116 12.18 -2.77 3.83
C THR A 116 13.43 -3.54 3.44
N ARG A 117 14.11 -3.16 2.35
CA ARG A 117 15.36 -3.80 1.93
C ARG A 117 16.46 -3.68 2.97
N LEU A 118 16.64 -2.50 3.57
CA LEU A 118 17.63 -2.31 4.64
C LEU A 118 17.29 -3.13 5.87
N TYR A 119 16.02 -3.15 6.27
CA TYR A 119 15.53 -3.96 7.38
C TYR A 119 15.80 -5.45 7.18
N LEU A 120 15.43 -5.99 6.01
CA LEU A 120 15.63 -7.40 5.69
C LEU A 120 17.11 -7.78 5.63
N ARG A 121 17.97 -6.92 5.06
CA ARG A 121 19.44 -7.13 5.06
C ARG A 121 20.02 -7.12 6.47
N LYS A 122 19.51 -6.27 7.36
CA LYS A 122 19.93 -6.25 8.76
C LYS A 122 19.54 -7.55 9.47
N MET A 123 18.32 -8.02 9.23
CA MET A 123 17.81 -9.28 9.79
C MET A 123 18.62 -10.49 9.28
N GLU A 124 18.89 -10.56 7.98
CA GLU A 124 19.72 -11.58 7.35
C GLU A 124 21.11 -11.66 8.01
N ARG A 125 21.78 -10.51 8.17
CA ARG A 125 23.09 -10.44 8.85
C ARG A 125 23.03 -10.93 10.29
N SER A 126 21.96 -10.60 11.02
CA SER A 126 21.76 -11.04 12.40
C SER A 126 21.60 -12.56 12.50
N ILE A 127 20.84 -13.16 11.58
CA ILE A 127 20.64 -14.61 11.51
C ILE A 127 21.97 -15.31 11.16
N ASN A 128 22.68 -14.84 10.13
CA ASN A 128 23.96 -15.41 9.72
C ASN A 128 25.02 -15.32 10.84
N ALA A 129 25.00 -14.24 11.64
CA ALA A 129 25.89 -14.11 12.79
C ALA A 129 25.55 -15.07 13.94
N SER A 130 24.27 -15.43 14.11
CA SER A 130 23.83 -16.37 15.15
C SER A 130 24.23 -17.83 14.87
N ILE A 131 24.34 -18.21 13.60
CA ILE A 131 24.73 -19.57 13.16
C ILE A 131 26.26 -19.75 13.17
N ARG A 132 27.02 -18.65 13.10
CA ARG A 132 28.50 -18.66 13.08
C ARG A 132 29.12 -18.62 14.49
N LYS A 133 28.31 -18.73 15.55
CA LYS A 133 28.75 -18.95 16.93
C LYS A 133 28.67 -20.43 17.24
#